data_AF-A0A1B7MY72-F1
#
_entry.id   AF-A0A1B7MY72-F1
#
_cell.length_a   1.000
_cell.length_b   1.000
_cell.length_c   1.000
_cell.angle_alpha   90.00
_cell.angle_beta   90.00
_cell.angle_gamma   90.00
#
_symmetry.space_group_name_H-M   'P 1'
#
loop_
_entity.id
_entity.type
_entity.pdbx_description
1 polymer ?
#
loop_
_entity_poly.entity_id
_entity_poly.type
_entity_poly.pdbx_seq_one_letter_code
_entity_poly.pdbx_strand_id
1 'polypeptide(L)'
;MHLLSLGLKFCHFIFSVAIIGKHARLIRWNRGGAVVTERFSYAEQPRLLAHFFWRFNLSNPEHRGLDKSVTDAEADFDGRENCAKLKLSPSTELFKYEVPDDNVSRAQRDYSDPSRPYYYIGPYLNFASRSLIGRATRSLPVYDPDTCRVVYLKDTWRINSDDIQKEGDAYRILHEHKVPHIVPFEYGNDVGGHGSHTMTHEYVDGAWICSSPLSTSHIHYRMVLDVVGREMSIFRPKHELASAVTDAMEAHQDAYDAADILHRDVSVGNIIITDDGEGLQRPTS
;
A
#
# COMPACT_ATOMS: atom_id res chain seq x y z
N MET A 1 -8.30 23.02 9.06
CA MET A 1 -7.27 22.04 8.65
C MET A 1 -8.01 20.81 8.13
N HIS A 2 -8.06 20.60 6.80
CA HIS A 2 -8.72 19.43 6.23
C HIS A 2 -7.97 18.16 6.65
N LEU A 3 -8.62 17.30 7.43
CA LEU A 3 -8.07 16.02 7.93
C LEU A 3 -7.78 14.99 6.83
N LEU A 4 -8.07 15.29 5.56
CA LEU A 4 -7.91 14.38 4.41
C LEU A 4 -6.44 14.12 4.03
N SER A 5 -5.45 14.69 4.73
CA SER A 5 -4.05 14.66 4.28
C SER A 5 -3.32 13.33 4.49
N LEU A 6 -3.82 12.41 5.33
CA LEU A 6 -3.15 11.11 5.54
C LEU A 6 -3.15 10.27 4.25
N GLY A 7 -4.22 10.39 3.46
CA GLY A 7 -4.33 9.74 2.16
C GLY A 7 -3.55 10.43 1.04
N LEU A 8 -3.14 11.69 1.25
CA LEU A 8 -2.59 12.59 0.23
C LEU A 8 -1.10 12.92 0.40
N LYS A 9 -0.40 12.29 1.36
CA LYS A 9 1.06 12.36 1.49
C LYS A 9 1.66 10.96 1.68
N PHE A 10 2.89 10.72 1.22
CA PHE A 10 3.65 9.51 1.53
C PHE A 10 4.02 9.51 3.01
N CYS A 11 3.04 9.22 3.86
CA CYS A 11 3.18 9.25 5.31
C CYS A 11 2.56 8.01 5.92
N HIS A 12 3.29 7.40 6.86
CA HIS A 12 2.81 6.29 7.68
C HIS A 12 1.84 6.77 8.79
N PHE A 13 2.07 7.96 9.32
CA PHE A 13 1.23 8.61 10.33
C PHE A 13 1.31 10.13 10.19
N ILE A 14 0.37 10.87 10.79
CA ILE A 14 0.42 12.33 10.88
C ILE A 14 0.08 12.81 12.28
N PHE A 15 0.48 14.04 12.58
CA PHE A 15 0.02 14.76 13.75
C PHE A 15 -0.95 15.88 13.38
N SER A 16 -1.90 16.14 14.26
CA SER A 16 -2.77 17.33 14.20
C SER A 16 -2.94 17.92 15.59
N VAL A 17 -3.20 19.22 15.66
CA VAL A 17 -3.51 19.92 16.92
C VAL A 17 -4.95 20.39 16.87
N ALA A 18 -5.75 19.97 17.84
CA ALA A 18 -7.11 20.49 18.03
C ALA A 18 -7.07 21.62 19.05
N ILE A 19 -7.48 22.83 18.66
CA ILE A 19 -7.56 24.02 19.52
C ILE A 19 -9.03 24.33 19.79
N ILE A 20 -9.41 24.40 21.06
CA ILE A 20 -10.78 24.66 21.52
C ILE A 20 -10.74 25.68 22.66
N GLY A 21 -11.13 26.93 22.36
CA GLY A 21 -10.93 28.04 23.29
C GLY A 21 -9.46 28.14 23.69
N LYS A 22 -9.17 28.23 25.00
CA LYS A 22 -7.80 28.29 25.56
C LYS A 22 -7.12 26.92 25.72
N HIS A 23 -7.68 25.86 25.14
CA HIS A 23 -7.21 24.50 25.32
C HIS A 23 -6.78 23.84 24.03
N ALA A 24 -5.88 22.88 24.14
CA ALA A 24 -5.39 22.09 23.01
C ALA A 24 -5.39 20.58 23.33
N ARG A 25 -5.44 19.78 22.28
CA ARG A 25 -5.10 18.35 22.27
C ARG A 25 -4.12 18.08 21.13
N LEU A 26 -3.11 17.27 21.39
CA LEU A 26 -2.24 16.73 20.35
C LEU A 26 -2.80 15.37 19.93
N ILE A 27 -2.86 15.15 18.62
CA ILE A 27 -3.45 13.95 18.05
C ILE A 27 -2.44 13.32 17.09
N ARG A 28 -2.11 12.05 17.30
CA ARG A 28 -1.35 11.24 16.35
C ARG A 28 -2.30 10.27 15.65
N TRP A 29 -2.41 10.37 14.33
CA TRP A 29 -3.22 9.49 13.49
C TRP A 29 -2.34 8.48 12.77
N ASN A 30 -2.74 7.22 12.76
CA ASN A 30 -2.20 6.17 11.90
C ASN A 30 -3.38 5.38 11.29
N ARG A 31 -3.09 4.32 10.52
CA ARG A 31 -4.14 3.50 9.89
C ARG A 31 -4.96 2.65 10.86
N GLY A 32 -4.51 2.48 12.10
CA GLY A 32 -5.25 1.78 13.15
C GLY A 32 -6.13 2.69 13.99
N GLY A 33 -6.01 4.02 13.85
CA GLY A 33 -6.80 5.00 14.61
C GLY A 33 -6.00 6.23 15.04
N ALA A 34 -6.40 6.82 16.17
CA ALA A 34 -5.76 8.01 16.72
C ALA A 34 -5.46 7.84 18.20
N VAL A 35 -4.27 8.30 18.61
CA VAL A 35 -3.92 8.49 20.02
C VAL A 35 -4.00 9.98 20.30
N VAL A 36 -4.74 10.35 21.35
CA VAL A 36 -5.09 11.74 21.68
C VAL A 36 -4.60 12.04 23.09
N THR A 37 -3.89 13.14 23.28
CA THR A 37 -3.53 13.58 24.63
C THR A 37 -4.77 13.98 25.43
N GLU A 38 -4.64 13.99 26.75
CA GLU A 38 -5.54 14.79 27.57
C GLU A 38 -5.57 16.25 27.10
N ARG A 39 -6.69 16.91 27.35
CA ARG A 39 -6.84 18.33 27.09
C ARG A 39 -5.94 19.11 28.04
N PHE A 40 -5.16 20.06 27.52
CA PHE A 40 -4.37 20.97 28.33
C PHE A 40 -4.65 22.44 27.97
N SER A 41 -4.52 23.35 28.93
CA SER A 41 -4.63 24.79 28.70
C SER A 41 -3.32 25.33 28.16
N TYR A 42 -3.30 25.79 26.90
CA TYR A 42 -2.10 26.41 26.34
C TYR A 42 -1.93 27.87 26.82
N ALA A 43 -2.93 28.44 27.48
CA ALA A 43 -2.82 29.75 28.13
C ALA A 43 -2.08 29.65 29.48
N GLU A 44 -2.32 28.57 30.24
CA GLU A 44 -1.65 28.31 31.53
C GLU A 44 -0.32 27.58 31.36
N GLN A 45 -0.26 26.65 30.40
CA GLN A 45 0.92 25.82 30.12
C GLN A 45 1.37 25.97 28.65
N PRO A 46 1.75 27.19 28.21
CA PRO A 46 2.13 27.45 26.81
C PRO A 46 3.33 26.61 26.36
N ARG A 47 4.19 26.19 27.31
CA ARG A 47 5.35 25.35 27.04
C ARG A 47 5.00 24.00 26.42
N LEU A 48 3.85 23.41 26.73
CA LEU A 48 3.47 22.09 26.17
C LEU A 48 3.29 22.16 24.65
N LEU A 49 2.52 23.16 24.18
CA LEU A 49 2.28 23.35 22.75
C LEU A 49 3.55 23.83 22.03
N ALA A 50 4.28 24.76 22.65
CA ALA A 50 5.55 25.25 22.09
C ALA A 50 6.60 24.13 21.96
N HIS A 51 6.76 23.29 23.00
CA HIS A 51 7.68 22.16 22.96
C HIS A 51 7.29 21.12 21.92
N PHE A 52 5.99 20.87 21.74
CA PHE A 52 5.55 19.96 20.67
C PHE A 52 6.00 20.47 19.30
N PHE A 53 5.71 21.73 18.94
CA PHE A 53 6.13 22.28 17.65
C PHE A 53 7.64 22.38 17.51
N TRP A 54 8.35 22.75 18.59
CA TRP A 54 9.81 22.78 18.61
C TRP A 54 10.41 21.40 18.31
N ARG A 55 10.00 20.37 19.06
CA ARG A 55 10.46 19.00 18.84
C ARG A 55 10.04 18.46 17.48
N PHE A 56 8.79 18.71 17.08
CA PHE A 56 8.29 18.29 15.78
C PHE A 56 9.11 18.90 14.63
N ASN A 57 9.49 20.18 14.72
CA ASN A 57 10.30 20.83 13.70
C ASN A 57 11.72 20.24 13.63
N LEU A 58 12.34 19.96 14.79
CA LEU A 58 13.68 19.38 14.90
C LEU A 58 13.72 17.86 14.65
N SER A 59 12.57 17.19 14.66
CA SER A 59 12.49 15.76 14.38
C SER A 59 12.89 15.45 12.95
N ASN A 60 13.54 14.30 12.78
CA ASN A 60 13.82 13.76 11.45
C ASN A 60 12.49 13.46 10.68
N PRO A 61 12.52 13.35 9.34
CA PRO A 61 11.32 13.17 8.54
C PRO A 61 10.47 11.94 8.92
N GLU A 62 11.10 10.82 9.28
CA GLU A 62 10.42 9.59 9.70
C GLU A 62 9.64 9.78 11.00
N HIS A 63 10.22 10.47 11.99
CA HIS A 63 9.53 10.82 13.24
C HIS A 63 8.40 11.84 13.03
N ARG A 64 8.41 12.58 11.91
CA ARG A 64 7.27 13.40 11.47
C ARG A 64 6.22 12.61 10.70
N GLY A 65 6.49 11.33 10.44
CA GLY A 65 5.60 10.38 9.79
C GLY A 65 5.85 10.18 8.31
N LEU A 66 6.90 10.76 7.71
CA LEU A 66 7.24 10.57 6.31
C LEU A 66 7.66 9.12 6.03
N ASP A 67 7.06 8.51 5.02
CA ASP A 67 7.46 7.21 4.48
C ASP A 67 8.71 7.41 3.61
N LYS A 68 9.84 6.82 4.03
CA LYS A 68 11.11 6.90 3.29
C LYS A 68 11.27 5.81 2.23
N SER A 69 10.35 4.85 2.15
CA SER A 69 10.32 3.85 1.08
C SER A 69 9.85 4.46 -0.26
N VAL A 70 9.43 5.73 -0.25
CA VAL A 70 9.09 6.49 -1.44
C VAL A 70 9.92 7.77 -1.48
N THR A 71 10.65 7.98 -2.57
CA THR A 71 11.52 9.16 -2.75
C THR A 71 11.30 9.78 -4.13
N ASP A 72 11.80 10.99 -4.35
CA ASP A 72 11.72 11.62 -5.67
C ASP A 72 12.51 10.81 -6.71
N ALA A 73 11.97 10.68 -7.93
CA ALA A 73 12.61 9.93 -9.02
C ALA A 73 13.53 10.79 -9.91
N GLU A 74 13.38 12.12 -9.87
CA GLU A 74 14.02 13.02 -10.85
C GLU A 74 15.56 13.04 -10.80
N ALA A 75 16.16 12.65 -9.68
CA ALA A 75 17.62 12.57 -9.56
C ALA A 75 18.22 11.35 -10.29
N ASP A 76 17.42 10.29 -10.46
CA ASP A 76 17.90 8.98 -10.89
C ASP A 76 17.44 8.61 -12.32
N PHE A 77 16.41 9.26 -12.86
CA PHE A 77 15.78 8.86 -14.14
C PHE A 77 15.26 10.05 -14.97
N ASP A 78 15.10 9.86 -16.28
CA ASP A 78 14.42 10.82 -17.16
C ASP A 78 12.90 10.79 -16.89
N GLY A 79 12.43 11.81 -16.16
CA GLY A 79 11.02 11.95 -15.81
C GLY A 79 10.08 12.06 -17.01
N ARG A 80 10.50 12.69 -18.12
CA ARG A 80 9.64 12.85 -19.30
C ARG A 80 9.47 11.55 -20.06
N GLU A 81 10.56 10.80 -20.22
CA GLU A 81 10.51 9.48 -20.86
C GLU A 81 9.63 8.51 -20.06
N ASN A 82 9.81 8.47 -18.74
CA ASN A 82 9.00 7.62 -17.86
C ASN A 82 7.53 8.04 -17.85
N CYS A 83 7.22 9.35 -17.87
CA CYS A 83 5.85 9.82 -18.06
C CYS A 83 5.25 9.33 -19.38
N ALA A 84 6.00 9.36 -20.48
CA ALA A 84 5.53 8.86 -21.77
C ALA A 84 5.22 7.36 -21.73
N LYS A 85 6.11 6.55 -21.12
CA LYS A 85 5.90 5.10 -20.93
C LYS A 85 4.64 4.81 -20.11
N LEU A 86 4.40 5.61 -19.07
CA LEU A 86 3.22 5.50 -18.19
C LEU A 86 1.96 6.19 -18.75
N LYS A 87 2.02 6.78 -19.95
CA LYS A 87 0.93 7.54 -20.57
C LYS A 87 0.43 8.71 -19.70
N LEU A 88 1.35 9.38 -19.02
CA LEU A 88 1.12 10.53 -18.15
C LEU A 88 1.49 11.86 -18.83
N SER A 89 1.04 12.98 -18.25
CA SER A 89 1.50 14.31 -18.68
C SER A 89 3.02 14.43 -18.47
N PRO A 90 3.79 15.03 -19.39
CA PRO A 90 5.24 15.21 -19.24
C PRO A 90 5.68 16.03 -18.02
N SER A 91 4.75 16.75 -17.38
CA SER A 91 4.97 17.54 -16.16
C SER A 91 4.54 16.81 -14.88
N THR A 92 4.20 15.52 -14.97
CA THR A 92 3.76 14.74 -13.81
C THR A 92 4.97 14.42 -12.95
N GLU A 93 4.89 14.78 -11.67
CA GLU A 93 5.92 14.42 -10.70
C GLU A 93 5.94 12.90 -10.48
N LEU A 94 7.14 12.32 -10.57
CA LEU A 94 7.36 10.88 -10.43
C LEU A 94 8.19 10.58 -9.19
N PHE A 95 7.89 9.42 -8.60
CA PHE A 95 8.49 8.93 -7.38
C PHE A 95 9.04 7.53 -7.59
N LYS A 96 10.12 7.26 -6.89
CA LYS A 96 10.74 5.95 -6.75
C LYS A 96 10.11 5.24 -5.56
N TYR A 97 9.45 4.12 -5.83
CA TYR A 97 8.82 3.24 -4.86
C TYR A 97 9.74 2.05 -4.59
N GLU A 98 10.09 1.86 -3.32
CA GLU A 98 10.78 0.67 -2.85
C GLU A 98 9.77 -0.46 -2.62
N VAL A 99 10.04 -1.63 -3.20
CA VAL A 99 9.24 -2.86 -3.02
C VAL A 99 10.12 -3.92 -2.37
N PRO A 100 9.89 -4.25 -1.09
CA PRO A 100 10.60 -5.32 -0.40
C PRO A 100 10.11 -6.69 -0.86
N ASP A 101 10.97 -7.71 -0.77
CA ASP A 101 10.61 -9.11 -1.02
C ASP A 101 11.43 -10.04 -0.12
N ASP A 102 10.85 -11.16 0.31
CA ASP A 102 11.50 -12.17 1.15
C ASP A 102 12.47 -13.08 0.35
N ASN A 103 12.49 -13.00 -1.00
CA ASN A 103 13.24 -13.94 -1.82
C ASN A 103 14.76 -13.92 -1.59
N VAL A 104 15.21 -15.10 -1.18
CA VAL A 104 16.58 -15.64 -1.22
C VAL A 104 17.17 -15.65 -2.65
N SER A 105 16.36 -15.39 -3.69
CA SER A 105 16.73 -15.31 -5.11
C SER A 105 17.40 -14.00 -5.56
N ARG A 106 17.93 -13.19 -4.62
CA ARG A 106 18.91 -12.13 -4.94
C ARG A 106 20.11 -12.64 -5.74
N ALA A 107 20.37 -13.94 -5.69
CA ALA A 107 21.44 -14.64 -6.39
C ALA A 107 21.24 -14.78 -7.92
N GLN A 108 20.08 -14.40 -8.49
CA GLN A 108 19.82 -14.50 -9.94
C GLN A 108 19.98 -13.18 -10.71
N ARG A 109 20.22 -12.05 -10.04
CA ARG A 109 20.65 -10.81 -10.69
C ARG A 109 22.14 -10.61 -10.44
N ASP A 110 22.86 -10.18 -11.48
CA ASP A 110 24.27 -9.76 -11.42
C ASP A 110 24.40 -8.38 -10.71
N TYR A 111 23.73 -8.21 -9.57
CA TYR A 111 23.89 -7.05 -8.71
C TYR A 111 25.08 -7.30 -7.80
N SER A 112 26.03 -6.36 -7.81
CA SER A 112 27.21 -6.38 -6.93
C SER A 112 26.87 -6.25 -5.44
N ASP A 113 25.66 -5.82 -5.11
CA ASP A 113 25.15 -5.75 -3.75
C ASP A 113 23.76 -6.39 -3.67
N PRO A 114 23.65 -7.59 -3.06
CA PRO A 114 22.37 -8.20 -2.78
C PRO A 114 21.47 -7.21 -2.07
N SER A 115 21.97 -6.38 -1.13
CA SER A 115 21.23 -5.53 -0.19
C SER A 115 20.28 -4.49 -0.80
N ARG A 116 20.35 -4.22 -2.11
CA ARG A 116 19.50 -3.26 -2.80
C ARG A 116 18.05 -3.76 -2.92
N PRO A 117 17.04 -2.95 -2.58
CA PRO A 117 15.63 -3.30 -2.77
C PRO A 117 15.19 -3.03 -4.22
N TYR A 118 14.03 -3.58 -4.63
CA TYR A 118 13.46 -3.34 -5.96
C TYR A 118 12.86 -1.93 -6.02
N TYR A 119 13.12 -1.24 -7.13
CA TYR A 119 12.66 0.14 -7.32
C TYR A 119 11.79 0.26 -8.56
N TYR A 120 10.65 0.93 -8.39
CA TYR A 120 9.71 1.19 -9.47
C TYR A 120 9.36 2.67 -9.52
N ILE A 121 9.17 3.20 -10.71
CA ILE A 121 8.94 4.64 -10.94
C ILE A 121 7.48 4.87 -11.28
N GLY A 122 6.79 5.73 -10.52
CA GLY A 122 5.37 5.98 -10.73
C GLY A 122 4.94 7.36 -10.27
N PRO A 123 3.74 7.81 -10.67
CA PRO A 123 3.20 9.10 -10.23
C PRO A 123 2.84 9.11 -8.76
N TYR A 124 2.55 10.31 -8.24
CA TYR A 124 1.82 10.44 -6.98
C TYR A 124 0.43 9.80 -7.05
N LEU A 125 0.03 9.11 -6.00
CA LEU A 125 -1.32 8.53 -5.86
C LEU A 125 -2.31 9.55 -5.34
N ASN A 126 -3.03 10.24 -6.25
CA ASN A 126 -4.09 11.17 -5.86
C ASN A 126 -5.39 10.42 -5.50
N PHE A 127 -5.34 9.58 -4.46
CA PHE A 127 -6.49 8.81 -3.99
C PHE A 127 -7.04 9.39 -2.68
N ALA A 128 -8.24 9.94 -2.74
CA ALA A 128 -9.00 10.35 -1.57
C ALA A 128 -9.66 9.11 -0.93
N SER A 129 -8.89 8.28 -0.23
CA SER A 129 -9.51 7.35 0.74
C SER A 129 -10.36 8.19 1.69
N ARG A 130 -11.68 7.94 1.68
CA ARG A 130 -12.61 8.64 2.59
C ARG A 130 -12.38 8.26 4.06
N SER A 131 -11.69 7.14 4.29
CA SER A 131 -11.31 6.66 5.61
C SER A 131 -9.85 6.97 5.93
N LEU A 132 -9.62 7.51 7.13
CA LEU A 132 -8.29 7.70 7.72
C LEU A 132 -7.70 6.40 8.27
N ILE A 133 -8.56 5.41 8.50
CA ILE A 133 -8.21 4.11 9.10
C ILE A 133 -8.48 2.96 8.13
N GLY A 134 -7.85 1.81 8.40
CA GLY A 134 -7.97 0.59 7.63
C GLY A 134 -6.93 0.47 6.50
N ARG A 135 -7.23 -0.39 5.54
CA ARG A 135 -6.28 -0.88 4.55
C ARG A 135 -5.73 0.19 3.61
N ALA A 136 -6.56 1.17 3.27
CA ALA A 136 -6.20 2.27 2.39
C ALA A 136 -5.43 1.83 1.13
N THR A 137 -5.90 0.72 0.55
CA THR A 137 -5.29 0.09 -0.62
C THR A 137 -5.27 1.07 -1.78
N ARG A 138 -4.12 1.18 -2.42
CA ARG A 138 -3.87 1.96 -3.63
C ARG A 138 -3.22 1.05 -4.64
N SER A 139 -3.50 1.27 -5.91
CA SER A 139 -2.82 0.53 -6.97
C SER A 139 -2.67 1.39 -8.21
N LEU A 140 -1.56 1.21 -8.93
CA LEU A 140 -1.20 2.04 -10.07
C LEU A 140 -0.22 1.33 -11.01
N PRO A 141 -0.22 1.69 -12.30
CA PRO A 141 0.88 1.34 -13.18
C PRO A 141 2.16 2.06 -12.75
N VAL A 142 3.28 1.34 -12.74
CA VAL A 142 4.62 1.85 -12.47
C VAL A 142 5.59 1.31 -13.51
N TYR A 143 6.67 2.05 -13.76
CA TYR A 143 7.73 1.67 -14.67
C TYR A 143 8.84 0.94 -13.92
N ASP A 144 9.20 -0.24 -14.38
CA ASP A 144 10.36 -0.99 -13.93
C ASP A 144 11.58 -0.56 -14.76
N PRO A 145 12.57 0.15 -14.17
CA PRO A 145 13.76 0.57 -14.87
C PRO A 145 14.71 -0.59 -15.21
N ASP A 146 14.64 -1.72 -14.51
CA ASP A 146 15.53 -2.87 -14.75
C ASP A 146 15.07 -3.68 -15.96
N THR A 147 13.76 -3.91 -16.09
CA THR A 147 13.19 -4.70 -17.21
C THR A 147 12.63 -3.84 -18.34
N CYS A 148 12.60 -2.51 -18.16
CA CYS A 148 12.02 -1.55 -19.10
C CYS A 148 10.54 -1.79 -19.43
N ARG A 149 9.77 -2.30 -18.46
CA ARG A 149 8.34 -2.61 -18.63
C ARG A 149 7.47 -1.74 -17.73
N VAL A 150 6.19 -1.65 -18.07
CA VAL A 150 5.17 -1.11 -17.17
C VAL A 150 4.50 -2.28 -16.47
N VAL A 151 4.58 -2.27 -15.14
CA VAL A 151 4.00 -3.28 -14.25
C VAL A 151 2.97 -2.62 -13.33
N TYR A 152 2.26 -3.41 -12.54
CA TYR A 152 1.20 -2.92 -11.65
C TYR A 152 1.60 -3.04 -10.19
N LEU A 153 1.69 -1.91 -9.49
CA LEU A 153 2.05 -1.86 -8.07
C LEU A 153 0.80 -1.74 -7.22
N LYS A 154 0.73 -2.53 -6.14
CA LYS A 154 -0.30 -2.49 -5.11
C LYS A 154 0.34 -2.11 -3.78
N ASP A 155 -0.20 -1.09 -3.15
CA ASP A 155 0.27 -0.47 -1.91
C ASP A 155 -0.87 -0.51 -0.89
N THR A 156 -0.72 -1.21 0.23
CA THR A 156 -1.82 -1.47 1.16
C THR A 156 -1.34 -1.61 2.59
N TRP A 157 -2.22 -1.32 3.54
CA TRP A 157 -2.03 -1.69 4.94
C TRP A 157 -2.73 -3.02 5.16
N ARG A 158 -1.99 -4.11 5.20
CA ARG A 158 -2.58 -5.44 5.48
C ARG A 158 -2.81 -5.58 6.97
N ILE A 159 -3.68 -6.51 7.35
CA ILE A 159 -3.83 -6.91 8.75
C ILE A 159 -2.54 -7.58 9.19
N ASN A 160 -2.01 -7.13 10.32
CA ASN A 160 -0.83 -7.71 10.96
C ASN A 160 -1.30 -8.77 11.97
N SER A 161 -1.51 -9.99 11.48
CA SER A 161 -1.87 -11.17 12.26
C SER A 161 -1.12 -12.38 11.73
N ASP A 162 -0.64 -13.25 12.62
CA ASP A 162 0.04 -14.50 12.24
C ASP A 162 -0.92 -15.49 11.56
N ASP A 163 -2.24 -15.35 11.81
CA ASP A 163 -3.29 -16.17 11.19
C ASP A 163 -3.62 -15.75 9.75
N ILE A 164 -3.08 -14.61 9.27
CA ILE A 164 -3.36 -14.07 7.94
C ILE A 164 -2.08 -14.10 7.12
N GLN A 165 -2.08 -14.98 6.12
CA GLN A 165 -1.01 -15.11 5.15
C GLN A 165 -0.81 -13.80 4.34
N LYS A 166 0.44 -13.47 4.00
CA LYS A 166 0.72 -12.35 3.09
C LYS A 166 0.20 -12.69 1.70
N GLU A 167 -0.37 -11.70 1.02
CA GLU A 167 -0.92 -11.90 -0.34
C GLU A 167 0.13 -12.46 -1.31
N GLY A 168 1.38 -11.97 -1.24
CA GLY A 168 2.48 -12.47 -2.05
C GLY A 168 2.82 -13.94 -1.80
N ASP A 169 2.70 -14.42 -0.57
CA ASP A 169 2.90 -15.84 -0.25
C ASP A 169 1.81 -16.70 -0.92
N ALA A 170 0.56 -16.24 -0.93
CA ALA A 170 -0.54 -16.94 -1.60
C ALA A 170 -0.28 -17.04 -3.11
N TYR A 171 0.17 -15.95 -3.74
CA TYR A 171 0.60 -15.97 -5.14
C TYR A 171 1.71 -17.01 -5.39
N ARG A 172 2.73 -17.09 -4.53
CA ARG A 172 3.82 -18.06 -4.69
C ARG A 172 3.31 -19.50 -4.63
N ILE A 173 2.43 -19.82 -3.68
CA ILE A 173 1.82 -21.16 -3.56
C ILE A 173 1.00 -21.50 -4.81
N LEU A 174 0.17 -20.57 -5.29
CA LEU A 174 -0.66 -20.79 -6.49
C LEU A 174 0.19 -21.03 -7.74
N HIS A 175 1.28 -20.27 -7.91
CA HIS A 175 2.23 -20.45 -9.02
C HIS A 175 2.99 -21.79 -8.92
N GLU A 176 3.38 -22.20 -7.70
CA GLU A 176 4.03 -23.50 -7.47
C GLU A 176 3.13 -24.67 -7.87
N HIS A 177 1.83 -24.58 -7.56
CA HIS A 177 0.81 -25.57 -7.95
C HIS A 177 0.32 -25.40 -9.38
N LYS A 178 0.84 -24.42 -10.13
CA LYS A 178 0.49 -24.14 -11.54
C LYS A 178 -1.00 -23.88 -11.74
N VAL A 179 -1.64 -23.23 -10.78
CA VAL A 179 -3.04 -22.81 -10.90
C VAL A 179 -3.18 -21.86 -12.10
N PRO A 180 -4.09 -22.14 -13.05
CA PRO A 180 -4.24 -21.35 -14.25
C PRO A 180 -4.88 -19.98 -13.96
N HIS A 181 -4.76 -19.05 -14.91
CA HIS A 181 -5.41 -17.73 -14.88
C HIS A 181 -5.11 -16.87 -13.65
N ILE A 182 -4.02 -17.15 -12.93
CA ILE A 182 -3.52 -16.30 -11.85
C ILE A 182 -2.63 -15.22 -12.44
N VAL A 183 -2.84 -13.97 -12.03
CA VAL A 183 -1.98 -12.87 -12.46
C VAL A 183 -0.52 -13.17 -12.07
N PRO A 184 0.45 -13.04 -13.00
CA PRO A 184 1.86 -13.12 -12.70
C PRO A 184 2.27 -12.19 -11.55
N PHE A 185 2.88 -12.76 -10.52
CA PHE A 185 3.39 -12.06 -9.35
C PHE A 185 4.91 -11.96 -9.46
N GLU A 186 5.46 -10.76 -9.27
CA GLU A 186 6.91 -10.58 -9.26
C GLU A 186 7.45 -10.57 -7.84
N TYR A 187 7.09 -9.55 -7.05
CA TYR A 187 7.68 -9.28 -5.75
C TYR A 187 6.65 -8.66 -4.82
N GLY A 188 6.80 -8.84 -3.52
CA GLY A 188 6.01 -8.12 -2.53
C GLY A 188 6.20 -8.60 -1.12
N ASN A 189 6.21 -7.64 -0.20
CA ASN A 189 6.40 -7.87 1.22
C ASN A 189 6.05 -6.63 2.07
N ASP A 190 6.21 -6.77 3.38
CA ASP A 190 6.04 -5.72 4.37
C ASP A 190 7.08 -4.60 4.19
N VAL A 191 6.61 -3.37 4.08
CA VAL A 191 7.42 -2.17 3.99
C VAL A 191 8.00 -1.84 5.38
N GLY A 192 9.31 -1.67 5.44
CA GLY A 192 10.03 -1.33 6.66
C GLY A 192 9.93 0.16 7.04
N GLY A 193 10.71 0.54 8.06
CA GLY A 193 10.87 1.93 8.49
C GLY A 193 9.95 2.36 9.64
N HIS A 194 10.21 3.55 10.17
CA HIS A 194 9.48 4.01 11.35
C HIS A 194 7.99 4.23 11.04
N GLY A 195 7.13 3.63 11.86
CA GLY A 195 5.67 3.77 11.77
C GLY A 195 5.01 2.92 10.69
N SER A 196 5.73 2.04 9.98
CA SER A 196 5.14 1.10 9.03
C SER A 196 4.18 0.10 9.69
N HIS A 197 4.25 -0.02 11.03
CA HIS A 197 3.27 -0.71 11.86
C HIS A 197 2.39 0.31 12.58
N THR A 198 1.08 0.05 12.62
CA THR A 198 0.18 0.82 13.48
C THR A 198 0.43 0.45 14.93
N MET A 199 0.22 1.39 15.85
CA MET A 199 0.46 1.18 17.29
C MET A 199 -0.81 1.37 18.14
N THR A 200 -1.91 1.79 17.52
CA THR A 200 -3.14 2.14 18.26
C THR A 200 -3.71 0.94 19.00
N HIS A 201 -3.48 -0.26 18.46
CA HIS A 201 -3.88 -1.53 19.06
C HIS A 201 -3.14 -1.85 20.37
N GLU A 202 -1.98 -1.26 20.64
CA GLU A 202 -1.23 -1.46 21.90
C GLU A 202 -1.91 -0.78 23.10
N TYR A 203 -2.85 0.15 22.85
CA TYR A 203 -3.50 0.94 23.89
C TYR A 203 -4.91 0.45 24.22
N VAL A 204 -5.33 -0.72 23.71
CA VAL A 204 -6.72 -1.24 23.78
C VAL A 204 -7.20 -1.67 25.18
N ASP A 205 -6.28 -1.78 26.14
CA ASP A 205 -6.61 -2.10 27.54
C ASP A 205 -6.64 -0.87 28.47
N GLY A 206 -6.43 0.33 27.90
CA GLY A 206 -6.47 1.58 28.65
C GLY A 206 -7.86 1.94 29.15
N ALA A 207 -7.98 2.29 30.43
CA ALA A 207 -9.25 2.77 31.03
C ALA A 207 -9.81 4.06 30.38
N TRP A 208 -9.00 4.75 29.57
CA TRP A 208 -9.28 6.02 28.91
C TRP A 208 -9.75 5.88 27.46
N ILE A 209 -9.99 4.66 26.98
CA ILE A 209 -10.43 4.41 25.60
C ILE A 209 -11.87 4.85 25.39
N CYS A 210 -12.09 5.67 24.36
CA CYS A 210 -13.43 6.14 24.01
C CYS A 210 -14.28 5.11 23.21
N SER A 211 -13.65 4.06 22.65
CA SER A 211 -14.31 3.03 21.81
C SER A 211 -13.61 1.65 21.91
N SER A 212 -14.33 0.57 22.19
CA SER A 212 -13.81 -0.82 22.27
C SER A 212 -14.24 -1.67 21.04
N PRO A 213 -13.58 -2.78 20.64
CA PRO A 213 -12.18 -2.95 20.25
C PRO A 213 -12.09 -3.76 18.93
N LEU A 214 -12.08 -3.12 17.78
CA LEU A 214 -11.48 -3.72 16.59
C LEU A 214 -10.33 -2.81 16.16
N SER A 215 -9.38 -2.59 17.08
CA SER A 215 -8.09 -2.03 16.67
C SER A 215 -7.30 -3.16 16.07
N THR A 216 -7.60 -3.45 14.81
CA THR A 216 -6.83 -4.39 14.03
C THR A 216 -5.44 -3.80 13.84
N SER A 217 -4.41 -4.53 14.26
CA SER A 217 -3.03 -4.19 13.94
C SER A 217 -2.87 -4.21 12.41
N HIS A 218 -2.17 -3.24 11.87
CA HIS A 218 -1.93 -3.15 10.44
C HIS A 218 -0.46 -2.88 10.19
N ILE A 219 0.05 -3.43 9.09
CA ILE A 219 1.42 -3.25 8.61
C ILE A 219 1.37 -2.83 7.15
N HIS A 220 2.20 -1.85 6.79
CA HIS A 220 2.33 -1.38 5.43
C HIS A 220 2.96 -2.47 4.57
N TYR A 221 2.36 -2.75 3.41
CA TYR A 221 2.70 -3.85 2.54
C TYR A 221 2.63 -3.38 1.09
N ARG A 222 3.60 -3.78 0.28
CA ARG A 222 3.69 -3.40 -1.12
C ARG A 222 4.04 -4.60 -1.98
N MET A 223 3.43 -4.70 -3.15
CA MET A 223 3.69 -5.77 -4.12
C MET A 223 3.54 -5.31 -5.56
N VAL A 224 4.08 -6.10 -6.48
CA VAL A 224 4.10 -5.87 -7.92
C VAL A 224 3.58 -7.09 -8.67
N LEU A 225 2.72 -6.82 -9.65
CA LEU A 225 2.14 -7.78 -10.58
C LEU A 225 2.57 -7.40 -12.01
N ASP A 226 2.96 -8.38 -12.83
CA ASP A 226 3.51 -8.15 -14.19
C ASP A 226 2.40 -7.96 -15.25
N VAL A 227 1.20 -7.52 -14.85
CA VAL A 227 0.09 -7.32 -15.79
C VAL A 227 -0.62 -6.00 -15.53
N VAL A 228 -0.71 -5.20 -16.58
CA VAL A 228 -1.58 -4.02 -16.66
C VAL A 228 -2.78 -4.38 -17.54
N GLY A 229 -3.80 -4.98 -16.94
CA GLY A 229 -5.04 -5.32 -17.64
C GLY A 229 -6.16 -4.32 -17.38
N ARG A 230 -7.28 -4.48 -18.11
CA ARG A 230 -8.51 -3.71 -17.94
C ARG A 230 -9.34 -4.29 -16.81
N GLU A 231 -9.97 -3.45 -15.99
CA GLU A 231 -10.99 -3.95 -15.06
C GLU A 231 -12.11 -4.67 -15.83
N MET A 232 -12.67 -5.74 -15.26
CA MET A 232 -13.78 -6.47 -15.86
C MET A 232 -14.99 -5.57 -16.18
N SER A 233 -15.18 -4.46 -15.47
CA SER A 233 -16.21 -3.45 -15.76
C SER A 233 -16.06 -2.78 -17.13
N ILE A 234 -14.87 -2.85 -17.73
CA ILE A 234 -14.47 -2.25 -19.01
C ILE A 234 -14.22 -3.36 -20.05
N PHE A 235 -15.21 -4.23 -20.24
CA PHE A 235 -15.23 -5.23 -21.32
C PHE A 235 -15.71 -4.59 -22.63
N ARG A 236 -15.18 -5.05 -23.77
CA ARG A 236 -15.57 -4.49 -25.09
C ARG A 236 -16.68 -5.32 -25.73
N PRO A 237 -16.46 -6.57 -26.16
CA PRO A 237 -17.55 -7.48 -26.49
C PRO A 237 -18.02 -8.29 -25.27
N LYS A 238 -19.31 -8.66 -25.25
CA LYS A 238 -19.91 -9.41 -24.12
C LYS A 238 -19.30 -10.80 -23.87
N HIS A 239 -18.64 -11.39 -24.87
CA HIS A 239 -18.00 -12.69 -24.70
C HIS A 239 -16.72 -12.60 -23.85
N GLU A 240 -16.00 -11.46 -23.84
CA GLU A 240 -14.85 -11.24 -22.94
C GLU A 240 -15.28 -11.42 -21.48
N LEU A 241 -16.46 -10.92 -21.12
CA LEU A 241 -17.00 -11.08 -19.77
C LEU A 241 -17.28 -12.55 -19.44
N ALA A 242 -17.88 -13.30 -20.36
CA ALA A 242 -18.20 -14.71 -20.15
C ALA A 242 -16.94 -15.57 -20.05
N SER A 243 -15.94 -15.31 -20.90
CA SER A 243 -14.62 -15.95 -20.81
C SER A 243 -13.96 -15.63 -19.48
N ALA A 244 -13.86 -14.34 -19.12
CA ALA A 244 -13.17 -13.95 -17.89
C ALA A 244 -13.82 -14.50 -16.62
N VAL A 245 -15.15 -14.66 -16.60
CA VAL A 245 -15.84 -15.34 -15.49
C VAL A 245 -15.52 -16.83 -15.49
N THR A 246 -15.44 -17.47 -16.65
CA THR A 246 -15.10 -18.90 -16.77
C THR A 246 -13.66 -19.14 -16.29
N ASP A 247 -12.71 -18.34 -16.77
CA ASP A 247 -11.30 -18.40 -16.38
C ASP A 247 -11.12 -18.21 -14.87
N ALA A 248 -11.85 -17.24 -14.29
CA ALA A 248 -11.84 -17.02 -12.85
C ALA A 248 -12.41 -18.22 -12.08
N MET A 249 -13.47 -18.86 -12.56
CA MET A 249 -14.04 -20.04 -11.90
C MET A 249 -13.09 -21.24 -11.96
N GLU A 250 -12.38 -21.43 -13.07
CA GLU A 250 -11.34 -22.46 -13.21
C GLU A 250 -10.19 -22.20 -12.24
N ALA A 251 -9.66 -20.98 -12.18
CA ALA A 251 -8.63 -20.60 -11.22
C ALA A 251 -9.03 -20.83 -9.76
N HIS A 252 -10.30 -20.56 -9.40
CA HIS A 252 -10.80 -20.84 -8.05
C HIS A 252 -10.86 -22.33 -7.73
N GLN A 253 -11.36 -23.13 -8.68
CA GLN A 253 -11.48 -24.57 -8.50
C GLN A 253 -10.09 -25.18 -8.30
N ASP A 254 -9.13 -24.83 -9.15
CA ASP A 254 -7.76 -25.32 -9.06
C ASP A 254 -7.02 -24.78 -7.84
N ALA A 255 -7.24 -23.52 -7.44
CA ALA A 255 -6.69 -22.97 -6.20
C ALA A 255 -7.15 -23.77 -4.97
N TYR A 256 -8.41 -24.19 -4.95
CA TYR A 256 -8.95 -25.01 -3.86
C TYR A 256 -8.45 -26.46 -3.94
N ASP A 257 -8.58 -27.10 -5.10
CA ASP A 257 -8.29 -28.53 -5.26
C ASP A 257 -6.79 -28.84 -5.21
N ALA A 258 -5.95 -27.98 -5.81
CA ALA A 258 -4.52 -28.22 -5.93
C ALA A 258 -3.70 -27.54 -4.83
N ALA A 259 -4.12 -26.36 -4.35
CA ALA A 259 -3.33 -25.55 -3.42
C ALA A 259 -3.96 -25.37 -2.02
N ASP A 260 -5.17 -25.90 -1.77
CA ASP A 260 -5.94 -25.71 -0.53
C ASP A 260 -6.13 -24.22 -0.15
N ILE A 261 -6.19 -23.35 -1.17
CA ILE A 261 -6.38 -21.91 -1.00
C ILE A 261 -7.80 -21.55 -1.41
N LEU A 262 -8.58 -21.07 -0.44
CA LEU A 262 -9.87 -20.46 -0.69
C LEU A 262 -9.71 -18.95 -0.89
N HIS A 263 -9.94 -18.46 -2.11
CA HIS A 263 -9.77 -17.04 -2.47
C HIS A 263 -10.63 -16.06 -1.66
N ARG A 264 -11.83 -16.48 -1.25
CA ARG A 264 -12.78 -15.76 -0.38
C ARG A 264 -13.31 -14.40 -0.86
N ASP A 265 -12.78 -13.79 -1.93
CA ASP A 265 -13.33 -12.57 -2.55
C ASP A 265 -13.38 -12.63 -4.09
N VAL A 266 -14.37 -13.35 -4.63
CA VAL A 266 -14.65 -13.39 -6.08
C VAL A 266 -15.47 -12.16 -6.46
N SER A 267 -14.81 -11.02 -6.63
CA SER A 267 -15.48 -9.78 -7.03
C SER A 267 -15.01 -9.29 -8.40
N VAL A 268 -15.87 -8.51 -9.06
CA VAL A 268 -15.56 -7.84 -10.35
C VAL A 268 -14.29 -6.98 -10.25
N GLY A 269 -13.96 -6.50 -9.04
CA GLY A 269 -12.75 -5.74 -8.77
C GLY A 269 -11.46 -6.58 -8.73
N ASN A 270 -11.54 -7.89 -8.60
CA ASN A 270 -10.36 -8.77 -8.51
C ASN A 270 -10.08 -9.54 -9.80
N ILE A 271 -10.87 -9.34 -10.85
CA ILE A 271 -10.65 -9.97 -12.15
C ILE A 271 -10.26 -8.89 -13.16
N ILE A 272 -9.18 -9.16 -13.88
CA ILE A 272 -8.61 -8.28 -14.89
C ILE A 272 -8.73 -8.96 -16.25
N ILE A 273 -9.05 -8.22 -17.30
CA ILE A 273 -9.09 -8.71 -18.67
C ILE A 273 -7.83 -8.20 -19.39
N THR A 274 -7.03 -9.11 -19.96
CA THR A 274 -5.85 -8.75 -20.76
C THR A 274 -6.27 -8.11 -22.09
N ASP A 275 -5.30 -7.54 -22.83
CA ASP A 275 -5.59 -7.03 -24.18
C ASP A 275 -5.97 -8.14 -25.16
N ASP A 276 -5.54 -9.38 -24.89
CA ASP A 276 -5.87 -10.58 -25.67
C ASP A 276 -7.24 -11.19 -25.31
N GLY A 277 -7.92 -10.65 -24.29
CA GLY A 277 -9.28 -11.04 -23.89
C GLY A 277 -9.34 -12.17 -22.85
N GLU A 278 -8.20 -12.60 -22.30
CA GLU A 278 -8.11 -13.57 -21.21
C GLU A 278 -8.48 -12.94 -19.87
N GLY A 279 -9.23 -13.65 -19.03
CA GLY A 279 -9.51 -13.23 -17.66
C GLY A 279 -8.43 -13.73 -16.71
N LEU A 280 -7.82 -12.81 -15.97
CA LEU A 280 -6.85 -13.14 -14.93
C LEU A 280 -7.37 -12.72 -13.56
N GLN A 281 -7.12 -13.57 -12.57
CA GLN A 281 -7.55 -13.38 -11.22
C GLN A 281 -6.43 -12.83 -10.33
N ARG A 282 -6.79 -11.84 -9.51
CA ARG A 282 -5.97 -11.30 -8.42
C ARG A 282 -6.36 -11.91 -7.07
N PRO A 283 -5.58 -12.87 -6.53
CA PRO A 283 -5.60 -13.23 -5.13
C PRO A 283 -5.76 -12.04 -4.19
N THR A 284 -6.64 -12.17 -3.20
CA THR A 284 -6.79 -11.19 -2.12
C THR A 284 -6.49 -11.80 -0.77
N SER A 285 -5.79 -11.04 0.07
CA SER A 285 -5.62 -11.32 1.51
C SER A 285 -6.84 -11.00 2.35
#